data_AF-A0A1V5Z6G7-F1
#
_entry.id   AF-A0A1V5Z6G7-F1
#
_cell.length_a   1.000
_cell.length_b   1.000
_cell.length_c   1.000
_cell.angle_alpha   90.00
_cell.angle_beta   90.00
_cell.angle_gamma   90.00
#
_symmetry.space_group_name_H-M   'P 1'
#
loop_
_entity.id
_entity.type
_entity.pdbx_description
1 polymer ?
#
loop_
_entity_poly.entity_id
_entity_poly.type
_entity_poly.pdbx_seq_one_letter_code
_entity_poly.pdbx_strand_id
1 'polypeptide(L)'
;MKLLKKYPDRWVLMHLKDLKKDVAGNLSGGTDLTNDVVLGTGQADYPAILKACQEIGIKYYFIEDESPTVLEQLPKSLGYLSKIELR
;
A
#
# COMPACT_ATOMS: atom_id res chain seq x y z
N MET A 1 1.68 6.64 -9.28
CA MET A 1 2.32 6.02 -10.47
C MET A 1 3.39 6.86 -11.18
N LYS A 2 3.23 8.19 -11.34
CA LYS A 2 4.19 9.03 -12.11
C LYS A 2 5.64 8.94 -11.61
N LEU A 3 5.87 8.91 -10.30
CA LEU A 3 7.22 8.85 -9.71
C LEU A 3 7.90 7.50 -9.93
N LEU A 4 7.15 6.40 -9.77
CA LEU A 4 7.64 5.04 -10.04
C LEU A 4 8.19 4.93 -11.47
N LYS A 5 7.41 5.40 -12.45
CA LYS A 5 7.80 5.37 -13.87
C LYS A 5 8.91 6.36 -14.22
N LYS A 6 9.01 7.49 -13.51
CA LYS A 6 10.06 8.50 -13.76
C LYS A 6 11.43 8.05 -13.28
N TYR A 7 11.49 7.24 -12.21
CA TYR A 7 12.73 6.83 -11.56
C TYR A 7 12.80 5.31 -11.37
N PRO A 8 12.57 4.48 -12.41
CA PRO A 8 12.35 3.04 -12.26
C PRO A 8 13.49 2.34 -11.50
N ASP A 9 14.75 2.75 -11.74
CA ASP A 9 15.94 2.14 -11.13
C ASP A 9 16.24 2.62 -9.70
N ARG A 10 15.44 3.53 -9.13
CA ARG A 10 15.65 4.05 -7.77
C ARG A 10 14.83 3.36 -6.69
N TRP A 11 13.93 2.45 -7.07
CA TRP A 11 13.03 1.79 -6.13
C TRP A 11 13.44 0.33 -5.95
N VAL A 12 13.84 -0.04 -4.74
CA VAL A 12 14.20 -1.43 -4.40
C VAL A 12 13.08 -2.10 -3.58
N LEU A 13 12.36 -1.30 -2.79
CA LEU A 13 11.32 -1.74 -1.88
C LEU A 13 10.14 -0.76 -1.87
N MET A 14 8.99 -1.21 -1.38
CA MET A 14 7.77 -0.43 -1.21
C MET A 14 7.10 -0.74 0.14
N HIS A 15 6.66 0.28 0.85
CA HIS A 15 5.76 0.11 1.98
C HIS A 15 4.31 0.10 1.49
N LEU A 16 3.51 -0.81 2.02
CA LEU A 16 2.11 -1.01 1.68
C LEU A 16 1.27 -0.60 2.88
N LYS A 17 0.59 0.54 2.74
CA LYS A 17 -0.30 1.12 3.74
C LYS A 17 -1.53 1.70 3.06
N ASP A 18 -2.72 1.44 3.61
CA ASP A 18 -3.97 1.93 3.05
C ASP A 18 -4.64 2.92 4.01
N LEU A 19 -5.17 3.99 3.43
CA LEU A 19 -5.81 5.06 4.17
C LEU A 19 -7.31 4.95 3.97
N LYS A 20 -8.06 5.11 5.07
CA LYS A 20 -9.52 5.16 5.04
C LYS A 20 -10.02 6.12 3.95
N LYS A 21 -11.07 5.70 3.24
CA LYS A 21 -11.70 6.51 2.18
C LYS A 21 -12.13 7.86 2.71
N ASP A 22 -12.08 8.85 1.84
CA ASP A 22 -12.49 10.24 2.08
C ASP A 22 -11.62 10.99 3.12
N VAL A 23 -10.51 10.39 3.57
CA VAL A 23 -9.50 11.09 4.36
C VAL A 23 -8.57 11.85 3.42
N ALA A 24 -8.62 13.19 3.51
CA ALA A 24 -7.75 14.05 2.73
C ALA A 24 -6.29 13.94 3.21
N GLY A 25 -5.41 13.46 2.33
CA GLY A 25 -3.97 13.45 2.57
C GLY A 25 -3.35 14.84 2.42
N ASN A 26 -2.33 15.14 3.22
CA ASN A 26 -1.61 16.42 3.23
C ASN A 26 -0.10 16.28 2.95
N LEU A 27 0.36 15.10 2.52
CA LEU A 27 1.77 14.75 2.29
C LEU A 27 2.68 14.79 3.54
N SER A 28 2.13 14.99 4.75
CA SER A 28 2.92 15.02 5.98
C SER A 28 3.14 13.64 6.59
N GLY A 29 2.37 12.63 6.15
CA GLY A 29 2.38 11.29 6.74
C GLY A 29 1.79 11.21 8.15
N GLY A 30 1.14 12.28 8.64
CA GLY A 30 0.73 12.43 10.04
C GLY A 30 -0.78 12.39 10.27
N THR A 31 -1.52 11.63 9.46
CA THR A 31 -2.94 11.38 9.75
C THR A 31 -3.07 10.54 11.02
N ASP A 32 -4.21 10.65 11.71
CA ASP A 32 -4.48 9.80 12.89
C ASP A 32 -4.34 8.31 12.53
N LEU A 33 -3.66 7.53 13.38
CA LEU A 33 -3.37 6.11 13.17
C LEU A 33 -4.64 5.25 13.02
N THR A 34 -5.78 5.73 13.52
CA THR A 34 -7.08 5.06 13.33
C THR A 34 -7.60 5.16 11.89
N ASN A 35 -6.98 5.98 11.04
CA ASN A 35 -7.27 6.00 9.61
C ASN A 35 -6.54 4.91 8.82
N ASP A 36 -5.63 4.18 9.46
CA ASP A 36 -4.93 3.06 8.84
C ASP A 36 -5.83 1.84 8.83
N VAL A 37 -6.12 1.37 7.61
CA VAL A 37 -7.11 0.32 7.36
C VAL A 37 -6.51 -0.84 6.58
N VAL A 38 -7.22 -1.96 6.62
CA VAL A 38 -6.87 -3.19 5.92
C VAL A 38 -6.62 -2.88 4.45
N LEU A 39 -5.52 -3.39 3.90
CA LEU A 39 -5.18 -3.18 2.49
C LEU A 39 -6.35 -3.60 1.59
N GLY A 40 -6.71 -2.74 0.65
CA GLY A 40 -7.81 -2.97 -0.29
C GLY A 40 -9.18 -2.50 0.20
N THR A 41 -9.28 -2.02 1.45
CA THR A 41 -10.51 -1.42 1.98
C THR A 41 -10.50 0.10 1.98
N GLY A 42 -9.31 0.70 1.85
CA GLY A 42 -9.11 2.14 1.83
C GLY A 42 -9.20 2.72 0.42
N GLN A 43 -8.40 3.76 0.18
CA GLN A 43 -8.44 4.56 -1.04
C GLN A 43 -7.31 4.27 -2.04
N ALA A 44 -6.35 3.39 -1.70
CA ALA A 44 -5.27 3.02 -2.61
C ALA A 44 -5.71 1.96 -3.64
N ASP A 45 -5.38 2.19 -4.92
CA ASP A 45 -5.58 1.19 -5.99
C ASP A 45 -4.41 0.19 -6.02
N TYR A 46 -4.45 -0.81 -5.14
CA TYR A 46 -3.40 -1.81 -5.01
C TYR A 46 -3.14 -2.62 -6.29
N PRO A 47 -4.15 -3.12 -7.03
CA PRO A 47 -3.90 -3.83 -8.28
C PRO A 47 -3.07 -2.98 -9.26
N ALA A 48 -3.43 -1.71 -9.46
CA ALA A 48 -2.66 -0.83 -10.34
C ALA A 48 -1.26 -0.52 -9.79
N ILE A 49 -1.15 -0.25 -8.48
CA ILE A 49 0.13 0.03 -7.81
C ILE A 49 1.09 -1.15 -7.96
N LEU A 50 0.68 -2.35 -7.54
CA LEU A 50 1.49 -3.55 -7.55
C LEU A 50 1.89 -3.95 -8.98
N LYS A 51 0.99 -3.78 -9.96
CA LYS A 51 1.32 -3.99 -11.37
C LYS A 51 2.48 -3.11 -11.83
N ALA A 52 2.46 -1.81 -11.56
CA ALA A 52 3.60 -1.00 -11.99
C ALA A 52 4.86 -1.21 -11.15
N CYS A 53 4.73 -1.57 -9.87
CA CYS A 53 5.88 -1.96 -9.05
C CYS A 53 6.58 -3.19 -9.66
N GLN A 54 5.81 -4.16 -10.17
CA GLN A 54 6.33 -5.31 -10.89
C GLN A 54 6.96 -4.92 -12.24
N GLU A 55 6.31 -4.05 -13.01
CA GLU A 55 6.83 -3.56 -14.30
C GLU A 55 8.22 -2.90 -14.18
N ILE A 56 8.49 -2.21 -13.06
CA ILE A 56 9.79 -1.56 -12.82
C ILE A 56 10.76 -2.40 -11.97
N GLY A 57 10.37 -3.61 -11.56
CA GLY A 57 11.25 -4.54 -10.85
C GLY A 57 11.46 -4.27 -9.35
N ILE A 58 10.49 -3.68 -8.64
CA ILE A 58 10.53 -3.59 -7.17
C ILE A 58 10.58 -5.01 -6.57
N LYS A 59 11.53 -5.23 -5.64
CA LYS A 59 11.85 -6.56 -5.11
C LYS A 59 11.16 -6.88 -3.80
N TYR A 60 10.99 -5.89 -2.93
CA TYR A 60 10.52 -6.10 -1.56
C TYR A 60 9.28 -5.25 -1.27
N TYR A 61 8.34 -5.85 -0.54
CA TYR A 61 7.11 -5.21 -0.10
C TYR A 61 6.94 -5.43 1.39
N PHE A 62 6.69 -4.36 2.13
CA PHE A 62 6.50 -4.40 3.58
C PHE A 62 5.12 -3.84 3.90
N ILE A 63 4.31 -4.57 4.64
CA ILE A 63 3.05 -4.03 5.16
C ILE A 63 3.41 -3.08 6.31
N GLU A 64 3.01 -1.81 6.18
CA GLU A 64 3.18 -0.77 7.19
C GLU A 64 1.79 -0.43 7.75
N ASP A 65 1.38 -1.19 8.76
CA ASP A 65 0.12 -0.98 9.47
C ASP A 65 0.45 -0.44 10.85
N GLU A 66 0.24 0.87 11.03
CA GLU A 66 0.50 1.61 12.26
C GLU A 66 -0.77 1.73 13.12
N SER A 67 -1.86 1.03 12.74
CA SER A 67 -3.13 1.10 13.44
C SER A 67 -3.05 0.46 14.84
N PRO A 68 -3.87 0.90 15.81
CA PRO A 68 -3.96 0.24 17.11
C PRO A 68 -4.55 -1.18 17.04
N THR A 69 -5.02 -1.61 15.87
CA THR A 69 -5.66 -2.92 15.64
C THR A 69 -4.85 -3.81 14.68
N VAL A 70 -3.56 -3.51 14.50
CA VAL A 70 -2.65 -4.20 13.56
C VAL A 70 -2.73 -5.73 13.60
N LEU A 71 -2.85 -6.34 14.79
CA LEU A 71 -2.93 -7.80 14.94
C LEU A 71 -4.19 -8.40 14.29
N GLU A 72 -5.28 -7.64 14.26
CA GLU A 72 -6.54 -8.04 13.63
C GLU A 72 -6.57 -7.73 12.14
N GLN A 73 -5.86 -6.68 11.72
CA GLN A 73 -5.83 -6.21 10.34
C GLN A 73 -4.84 -7.00 9.47
N LEU A 74 -3.67 -7.34 10.01
CA LEU A 74 -2.58 -7.97 9.25
C LEU A 74 -3.00 -9.27 8.52
N PRO A 75 -3.70 -10.23 9.15
CA PRO A 75 -4.16 -11.43 8.45
C PRO A 75 -5.14 -11.12 7.31
N LYS A 76 -5.97 -10.08 7.45
CA LYS A 76 -6.94 -9.66 6.43
C LYS A 76 -6.22 -9.00 5.24
N SER A 77 -5.21 -8.17 5.52
CA SER A 77 -4.37 -7.56 4.50
C SER A 77 -3.61 -8.61 3.69
N LEU A 78 -3.04 -9.62 4.35
CA LEU A 78 -2.41 -10.77 3.68
C LEU A 78 -3.42 -11.55 2.83
N GLY A 79 -4.63 -11.78 3.35
CA GLY A 79 -5.70 -12.46 2.62
C GLY A 79 -6.25 -11.66 1.42
N TYR A 80 -6.13 -10.34 1.43
CA TYR A 80 -6.42 -9.50 0.27
C TYR A 80 -5.30 -9.59 -0.77
N LEU A 81 -4.04 -9.39 -0.35
CA LEU A 81 -2.88 -9.44 -1.24
C LEU A 81 -2.74 -10.78 -1.96
N SER A 82 -3.03 -11.90 -1.29
CA SER A 82 -2.95 -13.24 -1.89
C SER A 82 -3.95 -13.48 -3.03
N LYS A 83 -4.99 -12.65 -3.14
CA LYS A 83 -6.01 -12.72 -4.20
C LYS A 83 -5.72 -11.80 -5.38
N ILE A 84 -4.70 -10.94 -5.28
CA ILE A 84 -4.36 -10.03 -6.37
C ILE A 84 -3.63 -10.83 -7.44
N GLU A 85 -4.29 -11.00 -8.59
CA GLU A 85 -3.67 -11.57 -9.77
C GLU A 85 -2.96 -10.47 -10.57
N LEU A 86 -1.63 -10.56 -10.61
CA LEU A 86 -0.82 -9.72 -11.47
C LEU A 86 -0.60 -10.47 -12.79
N ARG A 87 -1.49 -10.23 -13.76
CA ARG A 87 -1.38 -10.73 -15.14
C ARG A 87 -0.83 -9.67 -16.08
#